data_AF-A0A438E9Q0-F1
#
_entry.id   AF-A0A438E9Q0-F1
#
_cell.length_a   1.000
_cell.length_b   1.000
_cell.length_c   1.000
_cell.angle_alpha   90.00
_cell.angle_beta   90.00
_cell.angle_gamma   90.00
#
_symmetry.space_group_name_H-M   'P 1'
#
loop_
_entity.id
_entity.type
_entity.pdbx_description
1 polymer ?
#
loop_
_entity_poly.entity_id
_entity_poly.type
_entity_poly.pdbx_seq_one_letter_code
_entity_poly.pdbx_strand_id
1 'polypeptide(L)'
;MTVRNPTSVLGHKSTHTLNPEFTGENSVSLGASELSNFNSEKASGTYSIDVKLRLRIRFKLGILKIGTFKPKVTCDLKVPLDSDGTSSGTFQTTKCDVDF
;
A
#
# COMPACT_ATOMS: atom_id res chain seq x y z
N MET A 1 -7.85 -0.18 8.66
CA MET A 1 -7.91 0.20 7.24
C MET A 1 -9.28 -0.13 6.66
N THR A 2 -10.18 0.85 6.61
CA THR A 2 -11.55 0.66 6.08
C THR A 2 -11.56 1.13 4.64
N VAL A 3 -11.37 0.20 3.70
CA VAL A 3 -11.52 0.51 2.28
C VAL A 3 -13.01 0.64 1.98
N ARG A 4 -13.49 1.85 1.67
CA ARG A 4 -14.86 2.06 1.22
C ARG A 4 -15.02 1.39 -0.14
N ASN A 5 -15.93 0.41 -0.23
CA ASN A 5 -16.23 -0.26 -1.49
C ASN A 5 -17.06 0.68 -2.38
N PRO A 6 -16.62 1.05 -3.59
CA PRO A 6 -17.42 1.85 -4.50
C PRO A 6 -18.65 1.06 -4.98
N THR A 7 -19.79 1.73 -5.07
CA THR A 7 -21.13 1.16 -5.37
C THR A 7 -21.44 0.97 -6.85
N SER A 8 -20.44 1.00 -7.74
CA SER A 8 -20.70 0.91 -9.19
C SER A 8 -20.86 -0.54 -9.66
N VAL A 9 -22.01 -0.82 -10.25
CA VAL A 9 -22.29 -2.07 -10.98
C VAL A 9 -21.31 -2.15 -12.16
N LEU A 10 -20.39 -3.12 -12.14
CA LEU A 10 -19.33 -3.26 -13.15
C LEU A 10 -19.90 -3.89 -14.44
N GLY A 11 -20.61 -3.10 -15.25
CA GLY A 11 -21.00 -3.49 -16.61
C GLY A 11 -19.88 -3.30 -17.65
N HIS A 12 -18.85 -2.51 -17.31
CA HIS A 12 -17.67 -2.22 -18.13
C HIS A 12 -16.41 -2.18 -17.25
N LYS A 13 -15.21 -2.23 -17.87
CA LYS A 13 -13.92 -2.10 -17.16
C LYS A 13 -13.88 -0.75 -16.42
N SER A 14 -14.00 -0.80 -15.10
CA SER A 14 -13.97 0.39 -14.23
C SER A 14 -12.69 0.38 -13.40
N THR A 15 -12.00 1.53 -13.36
CA THR A 15 -10.84 1.75 -12.49
C THR A 15 -11.31 2.49 -11.25
N HIS A 16 -11.03 1.95 -10.07
CA HIS A 16 -11.35 2.60 -8.80
C HIS A 16 -10.09 2.99 -8.07
N THR A 17 -9.98 4.28 -7.73
CA THR A 17 -8.95 4.77 -6.83
C THR A 17 -9.35 4.45 -5.40
N LEU A 18 -8.52 3.68 -4.71
CA LEU A 18 -8.65 3.46 -3.28
C LEU A 18 -7.84 4.57 -2.58
N ASN A 19 -8.46 5.26 -1.63
CA ASN A 19 -7.79 6.27 -0.81
C ASN A 19 -7.60 5.70 0.61
N PRO A 20 -6.57 4.87 0.83
CA PRO A 20 -6.28 4.35 2.15
C PRO A 20 -5.73 5.45 3.05
N GLU A 21 -6.31 5.59 4.24
CA GLU A 21 -5.72 6.36 5.32
C GLU A 21 -4.77 5.46 6.11
N PHE A 22 -3.50 5.84 6.16
CA PHE A 22 -2.48 5.16 6.96
C PHE A 22 -2.38 5.88 8.30
N THR A 23 -3.08 5.36 9.30
CA THR A 23 -2.89 5.75 10.70
C THR A 23 -1.94 4.75 11.35
N GLY A 24 -0.88 5.24 11.98
CA GLY A 24 0.17 4.43 12.60
C GLY A 24 0.69 5.07 13.87
N GLU A 25 1.49 4.31 14.60
CA GLU A 25 2.23 4.82 15.76
C GLU A 25 3.59 5.35 15.29
N ASN A 26 4.06 6.46 15.87
CA ASN A 26 5.38 7.05 15.56
C ASN A 26 6.52 6.39 16.38
N SER A 27 6.33 5.15 16.80
CA SER A 27 7.33 4.39 17.54
C SER A 27 7.76 3.20 16.69
N VAL A 28 9.05 3.13 16.40
CA VAL A 28 9.66 2.03 15.66
C VAL A 28 10.93 1.64 16.40
N SER A 29 11.03 0.37 16.77
CA SER A 29 12.24 -0.22 17.34
C SER A 29 13.06 -0.81 16.19
N LEU A 30 14.23 -0.25 15.93
CA LEU A 30 15.16 -0.71 14.90
C LEU A 30 16.32 -1.45 15.58
N GLY A 31 16.64 -2.65 15.09
CA GLY A 31 17.91 -3.32 15.35
C GLY A 31 19.07 -2.64 14.62
N ALA A 32 20.29 -3.12 14.87
CA ALA A 32 21.51 -2.48 14.34
C ALA A 32 21.55 -2.42 12.80
N SER A 33 21.09 -3.48 12.11
CA SER A 33 21.03 -3.52 10.65
C SER A 33 19.98 -2.58 10.08
N GLU A 34 18.80 -2.54 10.70
CA GLU A 34 17.68 -1.69 10.26
C GLU A 34 18.02 -0.22 10.49
N LEU A 35 18.71 0.10 11.60
CA LEU A 35 19.22 1.44 11.87
C LEU A 35 20.28 1.87 10.85
N SER A 36 21.18 0.96 10.45
CA SER A 36 22.15 1.24 9.38
C SER A 36 21.45 1.57 8.07
N ASN A 37 20.46 0.77 7.67
CA ASN A 37 19.68 1.00 6.45
C ASN A 37 18.93 2.34 6.52
N PHE A 38 18.26 2.61 7.65
CA PHE A 38 17.55 3.86 7.87
C PHE A 38 18.48 5.07 7.73
N ASN A 39 19.69 5.02 8.29
CA ASN A 39 20.65 6.11 8.18
C ASN A 39 21.12 6.32 6.72
N SER A 40 21.31 5.23 5.96
CA SER A 40 21.62 5.33 4.53
C SER A 40 20.46 5.94 3.72
N GLU A 41 19.22 5.53 4.00
CA GLU A 41 18.03 6.08 3.35
C GLU A 41 17.82 7.56 3.69
N LYS A 42 17.98 7.92 4.96
CA LYS A 42 17.94 9.31 5.44
C LYS A 42 18.98 10.18 4.75
N ALA A 43 20.21 9.69 4.59
CA ALA A 43 21.26 10.42 3.87
C ALA A 43 20.93 10.61 2.38
N SER A 44 20.20 9.68 1.77
CA SER A 44 19.75 9.77 0.38
C SER A 44 18.48 10.61 0.19
N GLY A 45 17.74 10.91 1.27
CA GLY A 45 16.42 11.54 1.21
C GLY A 45 15.33 10.68 0.55
N THR A 46 15.59 9.38 0.34
CA THR A 46 14.67 8.43 -0.27
C THR A 46 14.50 7.25 0.66
N TYR A 47 13.26 7.01 1.07
CA TYR A 47 12.91 5.96 2.02
C TYR A 47 12.25 4.79 1.29
N SER A 48 12.67 3.56 1.60
CA SER A 48 12.06 2.36 1.05
C SER A 48 10.92 1.92 1.98
N ILE A 49 9.71 1.80 1.42
CA ILE A 49 8.50 1.48 2.18
C ILE A 49 7.83 0.25 1.56
N ASP A 50 7.74 -0.82 2.35
CA ASP A 50 7.02 -2.04 1.97
C ASP A 50 5.53 -1.91 2.32
N VAL A 51 4.68 -1.76 1.30
CA VAL A 51 3.23 -1.72 1.48
C VAL A 51 2.65 -3.11 1.23
N LYS A 52 2.03 -3.70 2.27
CA LYS A 52 1.39 -5.02 2.19
C LYS A 52 -0.12 -4.89 2.35
N LEU A 53 -0.86 -5.09 1.27
CA LEU A 53 -2.31 -5.05 1.25
C LEU A 53 -2.90 -6.46 1.20
N ARG A 54 -3.61 -6.86 2.26
CA ARG A 54 -4.32 -8.15 2.33
C ARG A 54 -5.79 -7.94 2.01
N LEU A 55 -6.22 -8.38 0.84
CA LEU A 55 -7.58 -8.18 0.36
C LEU A 55 -8.46 -9.40 0.67
N ARG A 56 -9.75 -9.17 0.83
CA ARG A 56 -10.77 -10.22 0.93
C ARG A 56 -11.96 -9.85 0.07
N ILE A 57 -11.96 -10.35 -1.16
CA ILE A 57 -12.96 -10.07 -2.19
C ILE A 57 -14.02 -11.17 -2.14
N ARG A 58 -15.29 -10.81 -2.03
CA ARG A 58 -16.41 -11.76 -2.05
C ARG A 58 -17.21 -11.57 -3.33
N PHE A 59 -17.22 -12.57 -4.20
CA PHE A 59 -18.01 -12.53 -5.43
C PHE A 59 -19.44 -12.97 -5.13
N LYS A 60 -20.39 -12.09 -5.40
CA LYS A 60 -21.83 -12.35 -5.28
C LYS A 60 -22.53 -11.91 -6.57
N LEU A 61 -23.45 -12.73 -7.08
CA LEU A 61 -24.38 -12.38 -8.14
C LEU A 61 -25.80 -12.51 -7.60
N GLY A 62 -26.45 -11.37 -7.35
CA GLY A 62 -27.72 -11.32 -6.62
C GLY A 62 -27.58 -11.98 -5.23
N ILE A 63 -28.33 -13.06 -5.01
CA ILE A 63 -28.36 -13.83 -3.77
C ILE A 63 -27.28 -14.93 -3.72
N LEU A 64 -26.71 -15.29 -4.87
CA LEU A 64 -25.74 -16.38 -5.00
C LEU A 64 -24.34 -15.90 -4.61
N LYS A 65 -23.69 -16.62 -3.69
CA LYS A 65 -22.29 -16.41 -3.30
C LYS A 65 -21.42 -17.39 -4.10
N ILE A 66 -20.57 -16.86 -4.97
CA ILE A 66 -19.76 -17.67 -5.89
C ILE A 66 -18.46 -18.10 -5.22
N GLY A 67 -17.88 -17.24 -4.37
CA GLY A 67 -16.64 -17.55 -3.68
C GLY A 67 -16.03 -16.35 -2.98
N THR A 68 -14.93 -16.61 -2.28
CA THR A 68 -14.09 -15.58 -1.68
C THR A 68 -12.68 -15.72 -2.23
N PHE A 69 -12.15 -14.63 -2.77
CA PHE A 69 -10.79 -14.51 -3.27
C PHE A 69 -9.98 -13.62 -2.32
N LYS A 70 -8.73 -13.97 -2.02
CA LYS A 70 -7.95 -13.31 -0.95
C LYS A 70 -6.53 -12.95 -1.40
N PRO A 71 -6.37 -12.06 -2.40
CA PRO A 71 -5.04 -11.72 -2.87
C PRO A 71 -4.26 -10.97 -1.79
N LYS A 72 -2.95 -11.22 -1.78
CA LYS A 72 -1.97 -10.40 -1.05
C LYS A 72 -1.20 -9.59 -2.08
N VAL A 73 -1.21 -8.28 -1.92
CA VAL A 73 -0.48 -7.36 -2.79
C VAL A 73 0.69 -6.80 -2.00
N THR A 74 1.89 -6.92 -2.54
CA THR A 74 3.11 -6.34 -1.97
C THR A 74 3.67 -5.30 -2.92
N CYS A 75 3.88 -4.07 -2.45
CA CYS A 75 4.47 -3.00 -3.24
C CYS A 75 5.72 -2.47 -2.53
N ASP A 76 6.84 -2.46 -3.24
CA ASP A 76 8.07 -1.86 -2.76
C ASP A 76 8.10 -0.42 -3.29
N LEU A 77 7.87 0.55 -2.40
CA LEU A 77 7.77 1.96 -2.74
C LEU A 77 9.08 2.68 -2.39
N LYS A 78 9.47 3.64 -3.24
CA LYS A 78 10.55 4.59 -2.93
C LYS A 78 9.95 5.98 -2.79
N VAL A 79 9.97 6.51 -1.58
CA VAL A 79 9.32 7.78 -1.26
C VAL A 79 10.38 8.84 -0.99
N PRO A 80 10.48 9.87 -1.84
CA PRO A 80 11.35 11.01 -1.58
C PRO A 80 10.73 11.89 -0.49
N LEU A 81 11.41 11.97 0.66
CA LEU A 81 11.01 12.83 1.78
C LEU A 81 12.19 13.70 2.19
N ASP A 82 11.92 14.89 2.71
CA ASP A 82 12.92 15.70 3.39
C ASP A 82 13.08 15.29 4.86
N SER A 83 13.97 15.98 5.56
CA SER A 83 14.22 15.75 6.99
C SER A 83 13.04 16.08 7.90
N ASP A 84 12.08 16.88 7.42
CA ASP A 84 10.88 17.29 8.16
C ASP A 84 9.68 16.37 7.85
N GLY A 85 9.89 15.33 7.03
CA GLY A 85 8.87 14.37 6.62
C GLY A 85 7.92 14.90 5.55
N THR A 86 8.29 15.99 4.87
CA THR A 86 7.53 16.54 3.75
C THR A 86 8.02 15.96 2.42
N SER A 87 7.15 15.97 1.41
CA SER A 87 7.47 15.43 0.09
C SER A 87 8.55 16.27 -0.59
N SER A 88 9.74 15.70 -0.80
CA SER A 88 10.88 16.41 -1.38
C SER A 88 11.04 16.24 -2.88
N GLY A 89 10.21 15.41 -3.52
CA GLY A 89 10.30 15.14 -4.95
C GLY A 89 9.07 14.47 -5.56
N THR A 90 9.17 14.09 -6.83
CA THR A 90 8.09 13.39 -7.54
C THR A 90 8.11 11.90 -7.20
N PHE A 91 7.02 11.42 -6.61
CA PHE A 91 6.81 9.99 -6.39
C PHE A 91 6.69 9.24 -7.73
N GLN A 92 7.39 8.11 -7.84
CA GLN A 92 7.32 7.23 -9.01
C GLN A 92 6.45 6.02 -8.68
N THR A 93 5.47 5.76 -9.54
CA THR A 93 4.61 4.57 -9.41
C THR A 93 5.42 3.30 -9.66
N THR A 94 5.30 2.31 -8.77
CA THR A 94 6.00 1.03 -8.89
C THR A 94 5.00 -0.09 -9.18
N LYS A 95 5.47 -1.17 -9.80
CA LYS A 95 4.64 -2.38 -9.97
C LYS A 95 4.62 -3.14 -8.64
N CYS A 96 3.45 -3.63 -8.29
CA CYS A 96 3.27 -4.47 -7.11
C CYS A 96 3.21 -5.94 -7.51
N ASP A 97 3.65 -6.80 -6.60
CA ASP A 97 3.49 -8.23 -6.68
C ASP A 97 2.12 -8.66 -6.13
N VAL A 98 1.53 -9.71 -6.72
CA VAL A 98 0.19 -10.18 -6.37
C VAL A 98 0.20 -11.70 -6.21
N ASP A 99 0.05 -12.13 -4.96
CA ASP A 99 -0.16 -13.53 -4.60
C ASP A 99 -1.65 -13.83 -4.43
N PHE A 100 -2.10 -15.01 -4.86
CA PHE A 100 -3.51 -15.41 -4.92
C PHE A 100 -3.93 -16.36 -3.78
#